data_AF-A0A925ELT7-F1
#
_entry.id   AF-A0A925ELT7-F1
#
_cell.length_a   1.000
_cell.length_b   1.000
_cell.length_c   1.000
_cell.angle_alpha   90.00
_cell.angle_beta   90.00
_cell.angle_gamma   90.00
#
_symmetry.space_group_name_H-M   'P 1'
#
loop_
_entity.id
_entity.type
_entity.pdbx_description
1 polymer ?
#
loop_
_entity_poly.entity_id
_entity_poly.type
_entity_poly.pdbx_seq_one_letter_code
_entity_poly.pdbx_strand_id
1 'polypeptide(L)'
;VEVPSHATPETEWQVTRLSRHRYYQPVAAERASWDLPGLITYKEAAMLEQEGEDTDVYVLRKKKMVAVTPLNLDMTARIPLNDFDKFLRE
;
A
#
# COMPACT_ATOMS: atom_id res chain seq x y z
N VAL A 1 -0.45 8.21 -8.39
CA VAL A 1 0.76 8.09 -9.24
C VAL A 1 1.93 8.33 -8.31
N GLU A 2 2.85 7.38 -8.26
CA GLU A 2 4.03 7.41 -7.39
C GLU A 2 5.28 7.60 -8.24
N VAL A 3 6.12 8.57 -7.90
CA VAL A 3 7.29 8.97 -8.70
C VAL A 3 8.56 8.79 -7.84
N PRO A 4 9.55 7.99 -8.29
CA PRO A 4 10.82 7.86 -7.57
C PRO A 4 11.54 9.22 -7.46
N SER A 5 12.24 9.45 -6.35
CA SER A 5 12.94 10.71 -6.10
C SER A 5 14.04 11.07 -7.12
N HIS A 6 14.50 10.08 -7.90
CA HIS A 6 15.54 10.22 -8.92
C HIS A 6 14.97 10.24 -10.34
N ALA A 7 13.65 10.22 -10.50
CA ALA A 7 13.02 10.13 -11.81
C ALA A 7 13.37 11.34 -12.69
N THR A 8 13.62 11.06 -13.96
CA THR A 8 13.76 12.01 -15.05
C THR A 8 12.62 11.80 -16.05
N PRO A 9 12.42 12.69 -17.05
CA PRO A 9 11.43 12.47 -18.11
C PRO A 9 11.59 11.15 -18.88
N GLU A 10 12.80 10.57 -18.89
CA GLU A 10 13.12 9.30 -19.53
C GLU A 10 12.87 8.08 -18.62
N THR A 11 12.53 8.29 -17.35
CA THR A 11 12.24 7.19 -16.42
C THR A 11 10.97 6.46 -16.84
N GLU A 12 11.08 5.15 -17.05
CA GLU A 12 9.96 4.33 -17.45
C GLU A 12 8.84 4.29 -16.39
N TRP A 13 7.63 3.92 -16.82
CA TRP A 13 6.47 3.79 -15.96
C TRP A 13 5.75 2.46 -16.18
N GLN A 14 5.04 2.00 -15.16
CA GLN A 14 4.24 0.77 -15.22
C GLN A 14 2.85 1.01 -14.63
N VAL A 15 1.81 0.47 -15.28
CA VAL A 15 0.48 0.34 -14.65
C VAL A 15 0.55 -0.74 -13.58
N THR A 16 0.00 -0.43 -12.40
CA THR A 16 0.16 -1.26 -11.20
C THR A 16 -1.15 -1.51 -10.48
N ARG A 17 -1.15 -2.53 -9.62
CA ARG A 17 -2.18 -2.76 -8.62
C ARG A 17 -1.77 -2.10 -7.30
N LEU A 18 -2.75 -1.69 -6.51
CA LEU A 18 -2.48 -1.18 -5.16
C LEU A 18 -1.87 -2.30 -4.29
N SER A 19 -0.71 -2.03 -3.69
CA SER A 19 -0.13 -2.90 -2.66
C SER A 19 -1.14 -3.17 -1.53
N ARG A 20 -1.12 -4.39 -0.99
CA ARG A 20 -1.98 -4.80 0.13
C ARG A 20 -1.29 -4.64 1.48
N HIS A 21 -0.01 -4.28 1.50
CA HIS A 21 0.75 -4.14 2.73
C HIS A 21 0.83 -2.69 3.15
N ARG A 22 0.83 -2.47 4.47
CA ARG A 22 1.10 -1.14 5.02
C ARG A 22 2.54 -0.79 4.71
N TYR A 23 2.75 0.37 4.11
CA TYR A 23 4.08 0.88 3.81
C TYR A 23 4.81 1.36 5.08
N TYR A 24 4.09 1.95 6.03
CA TYR A 24 4.61 2.34 7.34
C TYR A 24 3.97 1.52 8.46
N GLN A 25 4.82 1.02 9.36
CA GLN A 25 4.40 0.32 10.56
C GLN A 25 4.61 1.23 11.77
N PRO A 26 3.58 1.45 12.61
CA PRO A 26 3.77 2.20 13.84
C PRO A 26 4.69 1.44 14.78
N VAL A 27 5.58 2.17 15.44
CA VAL A 27 6.45 1.67 16.49
C VAL A 27 5.93 2.23 17.82
N ALA A 28 5.78 1.34 18.80
CA ALA A 28 5.32 1.74 20.12
C ALA A 28 6.27 2.78 20.72
N ALA A 29 5.69 3.83 21.31
CA ALA A 29 6.48 4.88 21.94
C ALA A 29 7.21 4.32 23.18
N GLU A 30 8.52 4.52 23.23
CA GLU A 30 9.30 4.25 24.44
C GLU A 30 9.02 5.36 25.46
N ARG A 31 8.48 4.98 26.61
CA ARG A 31 8.14 5.89 27.72
C ARG A 31 8.32 5.19 29.06
N ALA A 32 8.67 5.95 30.09
CA ALA A 32 8.87 5.42 31.44
C ALA A 32 7.54 5.07 32.14
N SER A 33 6.45 5.76 31.80
CA SER A 33 5.10 5.48 32.31
C SER A 33 4.02 5.90 31.31
N TRP A 34 2.80 5.39 31.48
CA TRP A 34 1.64 5.73 30.65
C TRP A 34 1.12 7.15 30.86
N ASP A 35 1.42 7.76 32.01
CA ASP A 35 1.01 9.12 32.36
C ASP A 35 1.84 10.19 31.61
N LEU A 36 2.95 9.80 31.00
CA LEU A 36 3.77 10.67 30.18
C LEU A 36 3.36 10.61 28.70
N PRO A 37 3.34 11.74 27.98
CA PRO A 37 3.19 11.74 26.53
C PRO A 37 4.27 10.87 25.89
N GLY A 38 3.87 10.02 24.95
CA GLY A 38 4.79 9.23 24.14
C GLY A 38 4.51 9.45 22.67
N LEU A 39 5.53 9.88 21.93
CA LEU A 39 5.43 10.10 20.50
C LEU A 39 5.42 8.75 19.77
N ILE A 40 4.36 8.47 19.01
CA ILE A 40 4.33 7.32 18.10
C ILE A 40 5.26 7.63 16.93
N THR A 41 6.22 6.74 16.71
CA THR A 41 7.11 6.80 15.53
C THR A 41 6.67 5.75 14.52
N TYR A 42 7.22 5.82 13.31
CA TYR A 42 6.92 4.91 12.23
C TYR A 42 8.22 4.39 11.62
N LYS A 43 8.20 3.14 11.19
CA LYS A 43 9.27 2.54 10.38
C LYS A 43 8.71 2.10 9.03
N GLU A 44 9.54 2.09 8.01
CA GLU A 44 9.20 1.45 6.74
C GLU A 44 8.95 -0.04 6.96
N ALA A 45 7.93 -0.58 6.30
CA ALA A 45 7.63 -1.99 6.36
C ALA A 45 8.71 -2.81 5.64
N ALA A 46 9.24 -3.82 6.33
CA ALA A 46 10.33 -4.66 5.82
C ALA A 46 9.88 -5.68 4.75
N MET A 47 8.60 -5.72 4.38
CA MET A 47 8.01 -6.79 3.57
C MET A 47 8.08 -6.53 2.05
N LEU A 48 9.07 -5.76 1.57
CA LEU A 48 9.22 -5.48 0.14
C LEU A 48 9.44 -6.75 -0.71
N GLU A 49 9.98 -7.82 -0.12
CA GLU A 49 10.19 -9.11 -0.82
C GLU A 49 8.92 -9.94 -0.97
N GLN A 50 7.85 -9.56 -0.26
CA GLN A 50 6.54 -10.23 -0.32
C GLN A 50 5.57 -9.52 -1.26
N GLU A 51 5.95 -8.34 -1.77
CA GLU A 51 5.15 -7.58 -2.73
C GLU A 51 5.15 -8.26 -4.10
N GLY A 52 3.99 -8.26 -4.75
CA GLY A 52 3.89 -8.67 -6.15
C GLY A 52 4.63 -7.70 -7.07
N GLU A 53 5.24 -8.19 -8.15
CA GLU A 53 6.00 -7.36 -9.09
C GLU A 53 5.15 -6.35 -9.88
N ASP A 54 3.83 -6.50 -9.80
CA ASP A 54 2.81 -5.65 -10.39
C ASP A 54 2.25 -4.60 -9.40
N THR A 55 2.77 -4.55 -8.17
CA THR A 55 2.35 -3.57 -7.16
C THR A 55 3.08 -2.25 -7.29
N ASP A 56 2.41 -1.16 -6.93
CA ASP A 56 3.01 0.18 -6.88
C ASP A 56 4.28 0.26 -6.03
N VAL A 57 4.25 -0.35 -4.84
CA VAL A 57 5.41 -0.43 -3.94
C VAL A 57 6.59 -1.12 -4.60
N TYR A 58 6.39 -2.28 -5.23
CA TYR A 58 7.48 -3.01 -5.89
C TYR A 58 8.05 -2.24 -7.09
N VAL A 59 7.18 -1.72 -7.96
CA VAL A 59 7.59 -0.93 -9.13
C VAL A 59 8.41 0.29 -8.70
N LEU A 60 7.96 1.02 -7.69
CA LEU A 60 8.65 2.20 -7.18
C LEU A 60 10.00 1.84 -6.51
N ARG A 61 9.98 0.87 -5.58
CA ARG A 61 11.13 0.59 -4.69
C ARG A 61 12.16 -0.34 -5.29
N LYS A 62 11.74 -1.34 -6.07
CA LYS A 62 12.61 -2.38 -6.66
C LYS A 62 12.93 -2.07 -8.12
N LYS A 63 11.91 -1.84 -8.96
CA LYS A 63 12.12 -1.54 -10.40
C LYS A 63 12.61 -0.11 -10.66
N LYS A 64 12.45 0.80 -9.69
CA LYS A 64 12.86 2.21 -9.80
C LYS A 64 12.14 2.95 -10.94
N MET A 65 10.90 2.54 -11.22
CA MET A 65 10.04 3.12 -12.25
C MET A 65 8.93 3.95 -11.62
N VAL A 66 8.28 4.80 -12.41
CA VAL A 66 7.05 5.50 -12.02
C VAL A 66 5.89 4.49 -11.93
N ALA A 67 5.15 4.51 -10.84
CA ALA A 67 4.02 3.60 -10.61
C ALA A 67 2.68 4.31 -10.85
N VAL A 68 1.86 3.75 -11.73
CA VAL A 68 0.53 4.29 -12.07
C VAL A 68 -0.54 3.31 -11.61
N THR A 69 -1.17 3.59 -10.47
CA THR A 69 -2.27 2.78 -9.92
C THR A 69 -3.61 3.40 -10.27
N PRO A 70 -4.43 2.80 -11.16
CA PRO A 70 -5.79 3.27 -11.38
C PRO A 70 -6.66 2.94 -10.17
N LEU A 71 -7.37 3.96 -9.67
CA LEU A 71 -8.29 3.83 -8.53
C LEU A 71 -9.72 4.10 -8.99
N ASN A 72 -10.67 3.42 -8.35
CA ASN A 72 -12.09 3.70 -8.48
C ASN A 72 -12.58 4.31 -7.17
N LEU A 73 -13.53 5.25 -7.27
CA LEU A 73 -14.15 5.86 -6.09
C LEU A 73 -15.37 5.09 -5.60
N ASP A 74 -15.97 4.25 -6.44
CA ASP A 74 -16.98 3.29 -6.00
C ASP A 74 -16.31 2.14 -5.22
N MET A 75 -16.50 2.17 -3.91
CA MET A 75 -15.98 1.17 -2.96
C MET A 75 -16.89 -0.07 -2.85
N THR A 76 -17.99 -0.12 -3.61
CA THR A 76 -18.83 -1.32 -3.69
C THR A 76 -17.98 -2.47 -4.25
N ALA A 77 -17.95 -3.59 -3.54
CA ALA A 77 -17.20 -4.76 -3.98
C ALA A 77 -17.68 -5.19 -5.37
N ARG A 78 -16.73 -5.39 -6.30
CA ARG A 78 -17.03 -5.79 -7.69
C ARG A 78 -17.32 -7.29 -7.79
N ILE A 79 -18.40 -7.70 -7.14
CA ILE A 79 -18.87 -9.08 -7.07
C ILE A 79 -20.33 -9.17 -7.53
N PRO A 80 -20.81 -10.35 -7.97
CA PRO A 80 -22.23 -10.55 -8.21
C PRO A 80 -23.04 -10.47 -6.91
N LEU A 81 -23.77 -9.36 -6.69
CA LEU A 81 -24.47 -9.12 -5.43
C LEU A 81 -25.55 -10.17 -5.10
N ASN A 82 -26.20 -10.73 -6.12
CA ASN A 82 -27.20 -11.78 -5.92
C ASN A 82 -26.59 -13.08 -5.38
N ASP A 83 -25.39 -13.45 -5.83
CA ASP A 83 -24.73 -14.66 -5.35
C ASP A 83 -24.19 -14.45 -3.93
N PHE A 84 -23.69 -13.24 -3.65
CA PHE A 84 -23.25 -12.86 -2.31
C PHE A 84 -24.41 -12.80 -1.30
N ASP A 85 -25.58 -12.29 -1.68
CA ASP A 85 -26.79 -12.28 -0.84
C ASP A 85 -27.25 -13.71 -0.50
N LYS A 86 -27.26 -14.61 -1.48
CA LYS A 86 -27.57 -16.04 -1.25
C LYS A 86 -26.60 -16.67 -0.24
N PHE A 87 -25.29 -16.50 -0.45
CA PHE A 87 -24.25 -17.02 0.44
C PHE A 87 -24.43 -16.58 1.91
N LEU A 88 -24.90 -15.36 2.15
CA LEU A 88 -25.12 -14.83 3.51
C LEU A 88 -26.41 -15.31 4.18
N ARG A 89 -27.37 -15.83 3.41
CA ARG A 89 -28.68 -16.31 3.91
C ARG A 89 -28.69 -17.80 4.20
N GLU A 90 -27.67 -18.52 3.74
CA GLU A 90 -27.37 -19.92 4.09
C GLU A 90 -26.66 -20.00 5.45
#